data_AF-F8DMR1-F1
#
_entry.id   AF-F8DMR1-F1
#
_cell.length_a   1.000
_cell.length_b   1.000
_cell.length_c   1.000
_cell.angle_alpha   90.00
_cell.angle_beta   90.00
_cell.angle_gamma   90.00
#
_symmetry.space_group_name_H-M   'P 1'
#
loop_
_entity.id
_entity.type
_entity.pdbx_description
1 polymer ?
#
loop_
_entity_poly.entity_id
_entity_poly.type
_entity_poly.pdbx_seq_one_letter_code
_entity_poly.pdbx_strand_id
1 'polypeptide(L)' 'MIEGSQIMVGDSLNKTGANLLIKALQENNINRMYGIVGIPVTDLARLAELRGMKYYGFRREDSAVNVAAATGYLT' A
#
# COMPACT_ATOMS: atom_id res chain seq x y z
N MET A 1 33.79 -4.03 -13.34
CA MET A 1 32.88 -2.89 -13.13
C MET A 1 31.51 -3.22 -13.74
N ILE A 2 30.72 -4.07 -13.09
CA ILE A 2 29.32 -4.39 -13.49
C ILE A 2 28.48 -4.44 -12.20
N GLU A 3 28.58 -3.42 -11.34
CA GLU A 3 27.69 -3.28 -10.16
C GLU A 3 26.79 -2.05 -10.30
N GLY A 4 27.20 -1.01 -11.02
CA GLY A 4 26.41 0.22 -11.19
C GLY A 4 25.15 0.09 -12.06
N SER A 5 25.03 -0.95 -12.89
CA SER A 5 23.88 -1.13 -13.80
C SER A 5 22.65 -1.75 -13.10
N GLN A 6 22.85 -2.64 -12.13
CA GLN A 6 21.75 -3.28 -11.39
C GLN A 6 21.08 -2.32 -10.40
N ILE A 7 21.84 -1.38 -9.84
CA ILE A 7 21.34 -0.38 -8.89
C ILE A 7 20.35 0.58 -9.57
N MET A 8 20.61 0.97 -10.83
CA MET A 8 19.78 1.94 -11.56
C MET A 8 18.42 1.39 -12.02
N VAL A 9 18.35 0.08 -12.33
CA VAL A 9 17.09 -0.59 -12.71
C VAL A 9 16.29 -1.01 -11.48
N GLY A 10 16.97 -1.48 -10.41
CA GLY A 10 16.31 -1.81 -9.13
C GLY A 10 15.74 -0.59 -8.40
N ASP A 11 16.37 0.57 -8.52
CA ASP A 11 15.89 1.83 -7.92
C ASP A 11 14.71 2.44 -8.69
N SER A 12 14.67 2.32 -10.02
CA SER A 12 13.56 2.89 -10.82
C SER A 12 12.22 2.19 -10.56
N LEU A 13 12.21 0.86 -10.37
CA LEU A 13 10.99 0.14 -9.95
C LEU A 13 10.49 0.57 -8.56
N ASN A 14 11.40 0.96 -7.66
CA ASN A 14 11.04 1.46 -6.33
C ASN A 14 10.51 2.91 -6.35
N LYS A 15 10.64 3.63 -7.47
CA LYS A 15 10.18 5.01 -7.64
C LYS A 15 8.81 5.15 -8.33
N THR A 16 8.06 4.07 -8.50
CA THR A 16 6.66 4.16 -8.97
C THR A 16 5.77 4.81 -7.92
N GLY A 17 4.68 5.48 -8.33
CA GLY A 17 3.76 6.14 -7.41
C GLY A 17 3.19 5.20 -6.34
N ALA A 18 2.82 3.97 -6.73
CA ALA A 18 2.35 2.95 -5.78
C ALA A 18 3.44 2.56 -4.77
N ASN A 19 4.66 2.32 -5.22
CA ASN A 19 5.76 1.94 -4.34
C ASN A 19 6.19 3.07 -3.40
N LEU A 20 6.16 4.32 -3.88
CA LEU A 20 6.43 5.50 -3.05
C LEU A 20 5.34 5.70 -2.00
N LEU A 21 4.07 5.56 -2.39
CA LEU A 21 2.95 5.66 -1.47
C LEU A 21 3.02 4.58 -0.38
N ILE A 22 3.21 3.32 -0.76
CA ILE A 22 3.32 2.22 0.22
C ILE A 22 4.49 2.46 1.17
N LYS A 23 5.64 2.87 0.65
CA LYS A 23 6.81 3.19 1.47
C LYS A 23 6.50 4.30 2.48
N ALA A 24 5.91 5.41 2.02
CA ALA A 24 5.55 6.53 2.87
C ALA A 24 4.54 6.13 3.96
N LEU A 25 3.53 5.30 3.63
CA LEU A 25 2.57 4.77 4.61
C LEU A 25 3.29 3.95 5.70
N GLN A 26 4.17 3.03 5.31
CA GLN A 26 4.92 2.18 6.25
C GLN A 26 5.87 3.00 7.13
N GLU A 27 6.56 3.99 6.58
CA GLU A 27 7.43 4.91 7.35
C GLU A 27 6.66 5.72 8.40
N ASN A 28 5.35 5.92 8.19
CA ASN A 28 4.45 6.59 9.14
C ASN A 28 3.68 5.60 10.03
N ASN A 29 4.10 4.33 10.11
CA ASN A 29 3.44 3.26 10.87
C ASN A 29 2.00 2.95 10.43
N ILE A 30 1.63 3.31 9.20
CA ILE A 30 0.33 2.99 8.61
C ILE A 30 0.44 1.67 7.86
N ASN A 31 0.08 0.57 8.54
CA ASN A 31 0.25 -0.78 8.02
C ASN A 31 -1.08 -1.51 7.75
N ARG A 32 -2.21 -0.80 7.83
CA ARG A 32 -3.56 -1.36 7.64
C ARG A 32 -4.30 -0.55 6.58
N MET A 33 -4.95 -1.24 5.66
CA MET A 33 -5.82 -0.64 4.64
C MET A 33 -7.19 -1.28 4.70
N TYR A 34 -8.24 -0.47 4.54
CA TYR A 34 -9.63 -0.89 4.54
C TYR A 34 -10.28 -0.38 3.27
N GLY A 35 -10.92 -1.23 2.48
CA GLY A 35 -11.55 -0.77 1.24
C GLY A 35 -12.22 -1.86 0.42
N ILE A 36 -12.51 -1.49 -0.83
CA ILE A 36 -12.93 -2.43 -1.89
C ILE A 36 -11.88 -2.36 -2.99
N VAL A 37 -11.36 -3.53 -3.41
CA VAL A 37 -10.49 -3.59 -4.59
C VAL A 37 -11.31 -3.50 -5.86
N GLY A 38 -10.83 -2.70 -6.80
CA GLY A 38 -11.37 -2.55 -8.15
C GLY A 38 -10.34 -1.84 -9.03
N ILE A 39 -10.55 -1.83 -10.35
CA ILE A 39 -9.75 -0.98 -11.24
C ILE A 39 -10.00 0.48 -10.83
N PRO A 40 -8.98 1.34 -10.64
CA PRO A 40 -7.56 1.14 -10.98
C PRO A 40 -6.64 0.81 -9.78
N VAL A 41 -7.18 0.52 -8.59
CA VAL A 41 -6.40 0.42 -7.33
C VAL A 41 -6.09 -1.02 -6.89
N THR A 42 -6.50 -2.02 -7.68
CA THR A 42 -6.29 -3.44 -7.36
C THR A 42 -4.80 -3.78 -7.24
N ASP A 43 -3.96 -3.26 -8.15
CA ASP A 43 -2.52 -3.51 -8.12
C ASP A 43 -1.83 -2.84 -6.93
N LEU A 44 -2.28 -1.65 -6.51
CA LEU A 44 -1.77 -0.98 -5.32
C LEU A 44 -2.04 -1.81 -4.06
N ALA A 45 -3.27 -2.29 -3.88
CA ALA A 45 -3.64 -3.13 -2.75
C ALA A 45 -2.80 -4.41 -2.72
N ARG A 46 -2.64 -5.07 -3.87
CA ARG A 46 -1.79 -6.27 -4.01
C ARG A 46 -0.33 -5.99 -3.68
N LEU A 47 0.25 -4.91 -4.20
CA LEU A 47 1.64 -4.54 -3.91
C LEU A 47 1.86 -4.22 -2.43
N ALA A 48 0.89 -3.60 -1.79
CA ALA A 48 0.95 -3.28 -0.36
C ALA A 48 0.88 -4.55 0.51
N GLU A 49 0.03 -5.52 0.16
CA GLU A 49 0.02 -6.84 0.80
C GLU A 49 1.35 -7.59 0.62
N LEU A 50 1.93 -7.57 -0.59
CA LEU A 50 3.25 -8.15 -0.85
C LEU A 50 4.37 -7.50 -0.03
N ARG A 51 4.19 -6.23 0.36
CA ARG A 51 5.09 -5.50 1.27
C ARG A 51 4.76 -5.67 2.76
N GLY A 52 3.82 -6.57 3.10
CA GLY A 52 3.48 -6.93 4.47
C GLY A 52 2.44 -6.03 5.14
N MET A 53 1.77 -5.14 4.38
CA MET A 53 0.61 -4.40 4.91
C MET A 53 -0.62 -5.31 4.98
N LYS A 54 -1.50 -5.07 5.94
CA LYS A 54 -2.77 -5.80 6.07
C LYS A 54 -3.86 -5.11 5.27
N TYR A 55 -4.43 -5.79 4.28
CA TYR A 55 -5.60 -5.32 3.55
C TYR A 55 -6.87 -6.01 4.06
N TYR A 56 -7.91 -5.22 4.38
CA TYR A 56 -9.21 -5.70 4.79
C TYR A 56 -10.25 -5.30 3.73
N GLY A 57 -10.75 -6.30 3.00
CA GLY A 57 -11.75 -6.12 1.95
C GLY A 57 -13.18 -6.07 2.48
N PHE A 58 -14.00 -5.15 1.95
CA PHE A 58 -15.40 -4.97 2.31
C PHE A 58 -16.33 -5.15 1.10
N ARG A 59 -17.63 -5.32 1.37
CA ARG A 59 -18.67 -5.36 0.32
C ARG A 59 -19.18 -3.97 -0.10
N ARG A 60 -19.02 -2.97 0.76
CA ARG A 60 -19.45 -1.57 0.55
C ARG A 60 -18.41 -0.62 1.13
N GLU A 61 -18.17 0.48 0.43
CA GLU A 61 -17.12 1.45 0.76
C GLU A 61 -17.44 2.18 2.07
N ASP A 62 -18.72 2.44 2.35
CA ASP A 62 -19.17 3.05 3.59
C ASP A 62 -18.74 2.25 4.83
N SER A 63 -18.79 0.93 4.73
CA SER A 63 -18.44 0.00 5.79
C SER A 63 -16.92 -0.01 6.03
N ALA A 64 -16.13 0.10 4.96
CA ALA A 64 -14.68 0.25 5.06
C ALA A 64 -14.29 1.57 5.74
N VAL A 65 -14.96 2.68 5.39
CA VAL A 65 -14.72 4.01 5.98
C VAL A 65 -15.07 4.01 7.47
N ASN A 66 -16.20 3.42 7.86
CA ASN A 66 -16.58 3.29 9.27
C ASN A 66 -15.52 2.53 10.09
N VAL A 67 -14.99 1.43 9.55
CA VAL A 67 -13.92 0.66 10.23
C VAL A 67 -12.60 1.42 10.26
N ALA A 68 -12.26 2.17 9.20
CA ALA A 68 -11.06 3.00 9.18
C ALA A 68 -11.12 4.10 10.25
N ALA A 69 -12.27 4.79 10.38
CA ALA A 69 -12.51 5.80 11.41
C ALA A 69 -12.46 5.20 12.81
N ALA A 70 -13.12 4.06 13.04
CA ALA A 70 -13.09 3.36 14.32
C ALA A 70 -11.66 2.89 14.69
N THR A 71 -10.89 2.38 13.71
CA THR A 71 -9.49 2.00 13.95
C THR A 71 -8.66 3.21 14.35
N GLY A 72 -8.77 4.32 13.62
CA GLY A 72 -8.01 5.54 13.91
C GLY A 72 -8.39 6.20 15.25
N TYR A 73 -9.59 5.93 15.78
CA TYR A 73 -9.95 6.34 17.13
C TYR A 73 -9.30 5.47 18.23
N LEU A 74 -9.08 4.18 17.96
CA LEU A 74 -8.61 3.20 18.94
C LEU A 74 -7.09 3.08 19.04
N THR A 75 -6.33 3.70 18.14
CA THR A 75 -4.87 3.56 18.00
C THR A 75 -4.19 4.91 18.04
#